data_AF-A0A0N4TDP6-F1
#
_entry.id   AF-A0A0N4TDP6-F1
#
_cell.length_a   1.000
_cell.length_b   1.000
_cell.length_c   1.000
_cell.angle_alpha   90.00
_cell.angle_beta   90.00
_cell.angle_gamma   90.00
#
_symmetry.space_group_name_H-M   'P 1'
#
loop_
_entity.id
_entity.type
_entity.pdbx_description
1 polymer ?
#
loop_
_entity_poly.entity_id
_entity_poly.type
_entity_poly.pdbx_seq_one_letter_code
_entity_poly.pdbx_strand_id
1 'polypeptide(L)' 'MFERILFCQSIRRVNCVIGRTERHEVAYIAREPSGQVYRRLCHLFRTKSSHQINKEIGIHNI' A
#
# COMPACT_ATOMS: atom_id res chain seq x y z
N MET A 1 12.70 11.00 21.10
CA MET A 1 11.39 11.11 20.42
C MET A 1 11.12 9.75 19.79
N PHE A 2 10.14 8.99 20.28
CA PHE A 2 9.84 7.68 19.70
C PHE A 2 9.01 7.85 18.42
N GLU A 3 9.44 7.22 17.32
CA GLU A 3 8.65 7.18 16.09
C GLU A 3 7.35 6.41 16.35
N ARG A 4 6.21 7.03 16.05
CA ARG A 4 4.90 6.39 16.18
C ARG A 4 4.53 5.74 14.86
N ILE A 5 4.38 4.42 14.87
CA ILE A 5 3.82 3.68 13.74
C ILE A 5 2.35 4.08 13.59
N LEU A 6 2.02 4.74 12.47
CA LEU A 6 0.66 5.13 12.14
C LEU A 6 -0.11 3.99 11.46
N PHE A 7 0.60 3.13 10.73
CA PHE A 7 0.03 2.05 9.95
C PHE A 7 1.07 0.95 9.73
N CYS A 8 0.68 -0.31 9.87
CA CYS A 8 1.54 -1.47 9.67
C CYS A 8 0.75 -2.57 8.97
N GLN A 9 1.30 -3.11 7.88
CA GLN A 9 0.66 -4.19 7.15
C GLN A 9 1.65 -5.26 6.73
N SER A 10 1.24 -6.52 6.90
CA SER A 10 2.04 -7.66 6.45
C SER A 10 1.97 -7.78 4.93
N ILE A 11 3.13 -7.81 4.28
CA ILE A 11 3.22 -7.98 2.83
C ILE A 11 2.59 -9.29 2.33
N ARG A 12 2.59 -10.35 3.15
CA ARG A 12 1.94 -11.64 2.83
C ARG A 12 0.42 -11.52 2.66
N ARG A 13 -0.17 -10.44 3.16
CA ARG A 13 -1.61 -10.15 3.04
C ARG A 13 -1.92 -9.21 1.89
N VAL A 14 -0.91 -8.62 1.25
CA VAL A 14 -1.06 -7.76 0.09
C VAL A 14 -1.23 -8.63 -1.16
N ASN A 15 -2.33 -8.41 -1.87
CA ASN A 15 -2.71 -9.17 -3.05
C ASN A 15 -2.32 -8.46 -4.36
N CYS A 16 -2.26 -7.13 -4.34
CA CYS A 16 -2.02 -6.32 -5.53
C CYS A 16 -1.53 -4.94 -5.09
N VAL A 17 -0.59 -4.36 -5.86
CA VAL A 17 -0.10 -2.99 -5.71
C VAL A 17 -0.26 -2.29 -7.06
N ILE A 18 -0.78 -1.07 -7.07
CA ILE A 18 -1.05 -0.27 -8.28
C ILE A 18 -0.50 1.14 -8.09
N GLY A 19 0.12 1.65 -9.15
CA GLY A 19 0.65 3.01 -9.23
C GLY A 19 -0.08 3.85 -10.24
N ARG A 20 -0.29 5.10 -9.89
CA ARG A 20 -0.79 6.13 -10.81
C ARG A 20 0.15 7.31 -10.75
N THR A 21 1.20 7.25 -11.56
CA THR A 21 2.28 8.24 -11.61
C THR A 21 1.75 9.63 -11.92
N GLU A 22 0.74 9.73 -12.78
CA GLU A 22 0.06 10.97 -13.16
C GLU A 22 -0.77 11.59 -12.03
N ARG A 23 -1.16 10.81 -11.01
CA ARG A 23 -1.93 11.28 -9.85
C ARG A 23 -1.12 11.40 -8.57
N HIS A 24 0.15 10.99 -8.61
CA HIS A 24 0.97 10.82 -7.41
C HIS A 24 0.33 9.87 -6.39
N GLU A 25 -0.27 8.77 -6.86
CA GLU A 25 -0.96 7.78 -6.03
C GLU A 25 -0.31 6.39 -6.09
N VAL A 26 -0.24 5.73 -4.94
CA VAL A 26 0.01 4.29 -4.81
C VAL A 26 -1.12 3.68 -4.00
N ALA A 27 -1.66 2.56 -4.48
CA ALA A 27 -2.67 1.82 -3.78
C ALA A 27 -2.30 0.35 -3.67
N TYR A 28 -2.75 -0.32 -2.62
CA TYR A 28 -2.68 -1.77 -2.56
C TYR A 28 -3.97 -2.35 -2.00
N ILE A 29 -4.25 -3.60 -2.38
CA ILE A 29 -5.36 -4.39 -1.83
C ILE A 29 -4.77 -5.39 -0.86
N ALA A 30 -5.28 -5.44 0.37
CA ALA A 30 -4.89 -6.47 1.33
C ALA A 30 -6.06 -7.17 1.99
N ARG A 31 -5.84 -8.41 2.42
CA ARG A 31 -6.75 -9.17 3.27
C ARG A 31 -6.51 -8.84 4.73
N GLU A 32 -7.43 -8.11 5.33
CA GLU A 32 -7.35 -7.69 6.73
C GLU A 32 -8.39 -8.41 7.59
N PRO A 33 -8.05 -8.78 8.84
CA PRO A 33 -9.00 -9.32 9.78
C PRO A 33 -9.99 -8.22 10.19
N SER A 34 -11.29 -8.52 10.08
CA SER A 34 -12.38 -7.65 10.49
C SER A 34 -13.34 -8.46 11.36
N GLY A 35 -13.03 -8.56 12.65
CA GLY A 35 -13.72 -9.45 13.57
C GLY A 35 -13.49 -10.93 13.19
N GLN A 36 -14.58 -11.66 12.93
CA GLN A 36 -14.56 -13.09 12.60
C GLN A 36 -14.34 -13.39 11.10
N VAL A 37 -14.23 -12.37 10.25
CA VAL A 37 -14.09 -12.53 8.80
C VAL A 37 -12.89 -11.76 8.27
N TYR A 38 -12.33 -12.23 7.15
CA TYR A 38 -11.33 -11.48 6.40
C TYR A 38 -12.03 -10.58 5.37
N ARG A 39 -11.66 -9.30 5.33
CA ARG A 39 -12.12 -8.35 4.31
C ARG A 39 -10.97 -7.96 3.40
N ARG A 40 -11.29 -7.70 2.12
CA ARG A 40 -10.36 -7.06 1.19
C ARG A 40 -10.51 -5.55 1.33
N LEU A 41 -9.46 -4.87 1.77
CA LEU A 41 -9.42 -3.42 1.88
C LEU A 41 -8.45 -2.84 0.86
N CYS A 42 -8.81 -1.70 0.29
CA CYS A 42 -7.97 -0.93 -0.61
C CYS A 42 -7.41 0.27 0.15
N HIS A 43 -6.09 0.36 0.25
CA HIS A 43 -5.40 1.46 0.93
C HIS A 43 -4.74 2.32 -0.13
N LEU A 44 -5.12 3.60 -0.18
CA LEU A 44 -4.60 4.59 -1.12
C LEU A 44 -3.72 5.57 -0.37
N PHE A 45 -2.51 5.77 -0.87
CA PHE A 45 -1.56 6.76 -0.38
C PHE A 45 -1.21 7.73 -1.50
N ARG A 46 -1.09 9.00 -1.15
CA ARG A 46 -0.62 10.04 -2.07
C ARG A 46 0.82 10.38 -1.73
N THR A 47 1.69 10.29 -2.72
CA THR A 47 3.10 10.63 -2.59
C THR A 47 3.33 12.12 -2.87
N LYS A 48 4.49 12.64 -2.47
CA LYS A 48 4.86 14.04 -2.75
C LYS A 48 5.35 14.22 -4.19
N SER A 49 5.87 13.15 -4.80
CA SER A 49 6.34 13.17 -6.18
C SER A 49 6.09 11.84 -6.89
N SER A 50 5.93 11.93 -8.22
CA SER A 50 5.84 10.79 -9.14
C SER A 50 7.07 9.88 -9.10
N HIS A 51 8.25 10.43 -8.77
CA HIS A 51 9.49 9.67 -8.67
C HIS A 51 9.46 8.61 -7.56
N GLN A 52 8.71 8.87 -6.48
CA GLN A 52 8.52 7.90 -5.39
C GLN A 52 7.72 6.67 -5.86
N ILE A 53 6.73 6.88 -6.73
CA ILE A 53 5.87 5.80 -7.24
C ILE A 53 6.65 4.83 -8.11
N ASN A 54 7.46 5.35 -9.03
CA ASN A 54 8.29 4.51 -9.89
C ASN A 54 9.29 3.66 -9.08
N LYS A 55 9.83 4.21 -7.99
CA LYS A 55 10.73 3.50 -7.08
C LYS A 55 10.01 2.45 -6.23
N GLU A 56 8.80 2.73 -5.78
CA GLU A 56 8.03 1.84 -4.89
C GLU A 56 7.36 0.68 -5.63
N ILE A 57 6.99 0.87 -6.90
CA ILE A 57 6.21 -0.11 -7.67
C ILE A 57 7.08 -0.94 -8.60
N GLY A 58 8.24 -0.41 -9.01
CA GLY A 58 9.23 -1.14 -9.79
C GLY A 58 9.83 -2.38 -9.09
N ILE A 59 9.47 -2.64 -7.82
CA ILE A 59 9.97 -3.77 -7.02
C ILE A 59 8.98 -4.95 -7.01
N HIS A 60 7.75 -4.79 -7.51
CA HIS A 60 6.70 -5.82 -7.42
C HIS A 60 6.25 -6.36 -8.79
N ASN A 61 7.18 -6.98 -9.52
CA ASN A 61 6.87 -8.15 -10.35
C ASN A 61 7.18 -9.40 -9.50
N ILE A 62 6.35 -9.68 -8.47
CA ILE A 62 6.37 -10.91 -7.67
C ILE A 62 5.08 -11.67 -7.95
#